data_AF-A0A1G9L493-F1
#
_entry.id   AF-A0A1G9L493-F1
#
_cell.length_a   1.000
_cell.length_b   1.000
_cell.length_c   1.000
_cell.angle_alpha   90.00
_cell.angle_beta   90.00
_cell.angle_gamma   90.00
#
_symmetry.space_group_name_H-M   'P 1'
#
loop_
_entity.id
_entity.type
_entity.pdbx_description
1 polymer ?
#
loop_
_entity_poly.entity_id
_entity_poly.type
_entity_poly.pdbx_seq_one_letter_code
_entity_poly.pdbx_strand_id
1 'polypeptide(L)'
;MSIKSLPRIILGLVFIVACVGKIADPAAFGEIVKNYQILPDVLVMPVAYFLPWLEFVCGALLVCGVLTETATALITAMLVLFIAVLSANLYRGIDVACGCFSTDGSFKSDMVMTIVRDVVLLVFAFLSFRFRKD
;
A
#
# COMPACT_ATOMS: atom_id res chain seq x y z
N MET A 1 -11.89 13.34 -19.59
CA MET A 1 -11.87 12.68 -18.27
C MET A 1 -13.08 13.15 -17.48
N SER A 2 -13.96 12.24 -17.05
CA SER A 2 -15.10 12.60 -16.19
C SER A 2 -14.62 12.79 -14.75
N ILE A 3 -15.20 13.73 -14.00
CA ILE A 3 -14.89 13.98 -12.58
C ILE A 3 -14.98 12.70 -11.73
N LYS A 4 -15.84 11.76 -12.13
CA LYS A 4 -16.01 10.43 -11.51
C LYS A 4 -14.74 9.55 -11.54
N SER A 5 -13.79 9.81 -12.44
CA SER A 5 -12.55 9.03 -12.57
C SER A 5 -11.38 9.53 -11.73
N LEU A 6 -11.48 10.73 -11.13
CA LEU A 6 -10.40 11.31 -10.32
C LEU A 6 -9.96 10.43 -9.14
N PRO A 7 -10.87 9.87 -8.31
CA PRO A 7 -10.49 9.05 -7.16
C PRO A 7 -9.62 7.87 -7.54
N ARG A 8 -9.94 7.24 -8.68
CA ARG A 8 -9.21 6.08 -9.22
C ARG A 8 -7.79 6.45 -9.64
N ILE A 9 -7.64 7.60 -10.32
CA ILE A 9 -6.34 8.08 -10.80
C ILE A 9 -5.46 8.47 -9.62
N ILE A 10 -6.01 9.19 -8.63
CA ILE A 10 -5.29 9.56 -7.42
C ILE A 10 -4.81 8.31 -6.68
N LEU A 11 -5.69 7.32 -6.47
CA LEU A 11 -5.34 6.07 -5.82
C LEU A 11 -4.22 5.32 -6.56
N GLY A 12 -4.31 5.24 -7.89
CA GLY A 12 -3.29 4.60 -8.71
C GLY A 12 -1.94 5.30 -8.66
N LEU A 13 -1.92 6.64 -8.73
CA LEU A 13 -0.70 7.44 -8.63
C LEU A 13 -0.03 7.29 -7.26
N VAL A 14 -0.82 7.29 -6.18
CA VAL A 14 -0.29 7.09 -4.82
C VAL A 14 0.41 5.75 -4.70
N PHE A 15 -0.20 4.67 -5.21
CA PHE A 15 0.39 3.33 -5.17
C PHE A 15 1.66 3.23 -6.02
N ILE A 16 1.69 3.86 -7.20
CA ILE A 16 2.89 3.91 -8.05
C ILE A 16 4.03 4.62 -7.32
N VAL A 17 3.78 5.80 -6.74
CA VAL A 17 4.82 6.54 -6.02
C VAL A 17 5.29 5.76 -4.78
N ALA A 18 4.37 5.12 -4.07
CA ALA A 18 4.67 4.35 -2.86
C ALA A 18 5.55 3.11 -3.14
N CYS A 19 5.36 2.44 -4.28
CA CYS A 19 6.09 1.22 -4.59
C CYS A 19 7.47 1.46 -5.22
N VAL A 20 7.71 2.61 -5.87
CA VAL A 20 8.98 2.90 -6.56
C VAL A 20 10.19 2.79 -5.62
N GLY A 21 10.09 3.33 -4.40
CA GLY A 21 11.16 3.20 -3.41
C GLY A 21 11.41 1.75 -2.98
N LYS A 22 10.34 0.95 -2.85
CA LYS A 22 10.42 -0.47 -2.48
C LYS A 22 11.00 -1.34 -3.60
N ILE A 23 10.74 -0.98 -4.86
CA ILE A 23 11.32 -1.65 -6.04
C ILE A 23 12.79 -1.29 -6.19
N ALA A 24 13.16 -0.03 -5.92
CA ALA A 24 14.54 0.43 -6.00
C ALA A 24 15.44 -0.23 -4.95
N ASP A 25 14.93 -0.47 -3.75
CA ASP A 25 15.66 -1.19 -2.69
C ASP A 25 14.77 -2.24 -1.98
N PRO A 26 14.63 -3.44 -2.58
CA PRO A 26 13.87 -4.54 -1.98
C PRO A 26 14.50 -5.08 -0.70
N ALA A 27 15.81 -4.91 -0.52
CA ALA A 27 16.51 -5.37 0.67
C ALA A 27 16.15 -4.51 1.89
N ALA A 28 16.18 -3.19 1.75
CA ALA A 28 15.72 -2.26 2.79
C ALA A 28 14.23 -2.46 3.12
N PHE A 29 13.38 -2.66 2.10
CA PHE A 29 11.97 -3.00 2.35
C PHE A 29 11.81 -4.36 3.04
N GLY A 30 12.65 -5.35 2.70
CA GLY A 30 12.70 -6.64 3.38
C GLY A 30 13.05 -6.53 4.87
N GLU A 31 13.99 -5.66 5.24
CA GLU A 31 14.29 -5.38 6.66
C GLU A 31 13.09 -4.79 7.40
N ILE A 32 12.38 -3.85 6.77
CA ILE A 32 11.13 -3.30 7.32
C ILE A 32 10.09 -4.41 7.51
N VAL A 33 9.92 -5.29 6.51
CA VAL A 33 8.99 -6.41 6.59
C VAL A 33 9.37 -7.41 7.68
N LYS A 34 10.67 -7.68 7.84
CA LYS A 34 11.20 -8.53 8.91
C LYS A 34 10.90 -7.95 10.30
N ASN A 35 10.99 -6.62 10.44
CA ASN A 35 10.72 -5.93 11.69
C ASN A 35 9.24 -5.97 12.10
N TYR A 36 8.31 -6.28 11.18
CA TYR A 36 6.93 -6.57 11.58
C TYR A 36 6.78 -7.86 12.39
N GLN A 37 7.76 -8.79 12.34
CA GLN A 37 7.71 -10.06 13.08
C GLN A 37 6.40 -10.86 12.91
N ILE A 38 5.83 -10.81 11.70
CA ILE A 38 4.61 -11.55 11.32
C ILE A 38 4.94 -12.73 10.40
N LEU A 39 5.88 -12.53 9.47
CA LEU A 39 6.27 -13.53 8.48
C LEU A 39 7.54 -14.27 8.91
N PRO A 40 7.68 -15.56 8.56
CA PRO A 40 8.95 -16.27 8.73
C PRO A 40 10.00 -15.71 7.78
N ASP A 41 11.28 -15.73 8.19
CA ASP A 41 12.40 -15.13 7.45
C ASP A 41 12.48 -15.58 5.98
N VAL A 42 12.12 -16.83 5.69
CA VAL A 42 12.11 -17.38 4.32
C VAL A 42 11.07 -16.72 3.40
N LEU A 43 10.01 -16.13 3.94
CA LEU A 43 8.96 -15.45 3.18
C LEU A 43 9.15 -13.94 3.09
N VAL A 44 10.04 -13.35 3.91
CA VAL A 44 10.28 -11.90 3.92
C VAL A 44 10.74 -11.42 2.55
N MET A 45 11.79 -12.04 1.98
CA MET A 45 12.34 -11.62 0.69
C MET A 45 11.37 -11.84 -0.48
N PRO A 46 10.69 -13.00 -0.61
CA PRO A 46 9.62 -13.16 -1.61
C PRO A 46 8.56 -12.06 -1.52
N VAL A 47 8.04 -11.75 -0.33
CA VAL A 47 7.04 -10.71 -0.16
C VAL A 47 7.59 -9.33 -0.50
N ALA A 48 8.82 -9.03 -0.08
CA ALA A 48 9.49 -7.76 -0.37
C ALA A 48 9.70 -7.53 -1.87
N TYR A 49 9.89 -8.61 -2.66
CA TYR A 49 9.94 -8.53 -4.11
C TYR A 49 8.55 -8.48 -4.76
N PHE A 50 7.64 -9.39 -4.43
CA PHE A 50 6.37 -9.51 -5.15
C PHE A 50 5.39 -8.39 -4.84
N LEU A 51 5.32 -7.93 -3.59
CA LEU A 51 4.32 -6.98 -3.14
C LEU A 51 4.45 -5.62 -3.86
N PRO A 52 5.65 -5.01 -3.98
CA PRO A 52 5.80 -3.73 -4.69
C PRO A 52 5.47 -3.80 -6.17
N TRP A 53 5.79 -4.90 -6.85
CA TRP A 53 5.39 -5.10 -8.25
C TRP A 53 3.88 -5.22 -8.40
N LEU A 54 3.20 -5.88 -7.46
CA LEU A 54 1.74 -5.95 -7.44
C LEU A 54 1.12 -4.55 -7.24
N GLU A 55 1.66 -3.75 -6.32
CA GLU A 55 1.26 -2.35 -6.10
C GLU A 55 1.41 -1.52 -7.39
N PHE A 56 2.56 -1.64 -8.06
CA PHE A 56 2.86 -0.92 -9.29
C PHE A 56 1.88 -1.28 -10.42
N VAL A 57 1.70 -2.57 -10.67
CA VAL A 57 0.81 -3.05 -11.74
C VAL A 57 -0.63 -2.63 -11.48
N CYS A 58 -1.12 -2.79 -10.25
CA CYS A 58 -2.48 -2.35 -9.91
C CYS A 58 -2.64 -0.83 -10.03
N GLY A 59 -1.65 -0.06 -9.57
CA GLY A 59 -1.64 1.39 -9.70
C GLY A 59 -1.64 1.84 -11.18
N ALA A 60 -0.81 1.21 -12.02
CA ALA A 60 -0.75 1.48 -13.45
C ALA A 60 -2.07 1.15 -14.16
N LEU A 61 -2.68 -0.01 -13.85
CA LEU A 61 -3.99 -0.40 -14.38
C LEU A 61 -5.08 0.62 -14.02
N LEU A 62 -5.07 1.13 -12.78
CA LEU A 62 -5.98 2.20 -12.36
C LEU A 62 -5.73 3.52 -13.11
N VAL A 63 -4.48 3.92 -13.33
CA VAL A 63 -4.18 5.15 -14.08
C VAL A 63 -4.61 5.00 -15.55
N CYS A 64 -4.24 3.90 -16.21
CA CYS A 64 -4.59 3.61 -17.60
C CYS A 64 -6.08 3.33 -17.82
N GLY A 65 -6.82 2.97 -16.77
CA GLY A 65 -8.24 2.65 -16.86
C GLY A 65 -8.55 1.28 -17.42
N VAL A 66 -7.60 0.36 -17.32
CA VAL A 66 -7.72 -1.03 -17.75
C VAL A 66 -7.98 -1.90 -16.52
N LEU A 67 -8.90 -2.88 -16.61
CA LEU A 67 -9.23 -3.82 -15.52
C LEU A 67 -9.44 -3.16 -14.15
N THR A 68 -10.09 -2.00 -14.17
CA THR A 68 -10.21 -1.14 -12.98
C THR A 68 -10.95 -1.80 -11.82
N GLU A 69 -11.84 -2.76 -12.09
CA GLU A 69 -12.53 -3.52 -11.05
C GLU A 69 -11.54 -4.38 -10.25
N THR A 70 -10.77 -5.20 -10.96
CA THR A 70 -9.77 -6.10 -10.38
C THR A 70 -8.66 -5.32 -9.68
N ALA A 71 -8.15 -4.26 -10.32
CA ALA A 71 -7.09 -3.44 -9.74
C ALA A 71 -7.55 -2.70 -8.47
N THR A 72 -8.79 -2.19 -8.44
CA THR A 72 -9.33 -1.55 -7.22
C THR A 72 -9.54 -2.57 -6.11
N ALA A 73 -10.10 -3.74 -6.42
CA ALA A 73 -10.30 -4.81 -5.44
C ALA A 73 -8.97 -5.28 -4.82
N LEU A 74 -7.92 -5.45 -5.64
CA LEU A 74 -6.59 -5.80 -5.16
C LEU A 74 -6.00 -4.71 -4.27
N ILE A 75 -6.05 -3.44 -4.69
CA ILE A 75 -5.57 -2.31 -3.86
C ILE A 75 -6.33 -2.23 -2.53
N THR A 76 -7.65 -2.40 -2.54
CA THR A 76 -8.45 -2.45 -1.31
C THR A 76 -8.00 -3.59 -0.40
N ALA A 77 -7.80 -4.80 -0.93
CA ALA A 77 -7.31 -5.93 -0.15
C ALA A 77 -5.93 -5.66 0.45
N MET A 78 -5.03 -5.04 -0.31
CA MET A 78 -3.69 -4.67 0.16
C MET A 78 -3.76 -3.60 1.26
N LEU A 79 -4.59 -2.56 1.10
CA LEU A 79 -4.80 -1.54 2.14
C LEU A 79 -5.32 -2.14 3.44
N VAL A 80 -6.32 -3.03 3.36
CA VAL A 80 -6.86 -3.72 4.54
C VAL A 80 -5.77 -4.54 5.23
N LEU A 81 -4.94 -5.25 4.45
CA LEU A 81 -3.84 -6.03 4.98
C LEU A 81 -2.77 -5.14 5.65
N PHE A 82 -2.39 -4.02 5.04
CA PHE A 82 -1.46 -3.05 5.62
C PHE A 82 -2.00 -2.45 6.92
N ILE A 83 -3.26 -2.00 6.93
CA ILE A 83 -3.91 -1.48 8.13
C ILE A 83 -3.92 -2.53 9.24
N ALA A 84 -4.24 -3.79 8.93
CA ALA A 84 -4.25 -4.87 9.91
C ALA A 84 -2.85 -5.15 10.48
N VAL A 85 -1.83 -5.21 9.62
CA VAL A 85 -0.42 -5.41 10.01
C VAL A 85 0.08 -4.26 10.88
N LEU A 86 -0.16 -3.01 10.49
CA LEU A 86 0.22 -1.84 11.27
C LEU A 86 -0.52 -1.78 12.61
N SER A 87 -1.83 -2.04 12.62
CA SER A 87 -2.63 -2.07 13.84
C SER A 87 -2.17 -3.17 14.81
N ALA A 88 -1.80 -4.34 14.29
CA ALA A 88 -1.25 -5.43 15.10
C ALA A 88 0.09 -5.06 15.74
N ASN A 89 0.96 -4.36 15.02
CA ASN A 89 2.25 -3.90 15.56
C ASN A 89 2.08 -2.74 16.55
N LEU A 90 1.13 -1.84 16.30
CA LEU A 90 0.74 -0.79 17.24
C LEU A 90 0.27 -1.39 18.57
N TYR A 91 -0.58 -2.42 18.51
CA TYR A 91 -1.07 -3.13 19.70
C TYR A 91 0.06 -3.83 20.48
N ARG A 92 1.09 -4.29 19.77
CA ARG A 92 2.31 -4.88 20.38
C ARG A 92 3.30 -3.83 20.90
N GLY A 93 3.06 -2.54 20.64
CA GLY A 93 3.96 -1.46 21.01
C GLY A 93 5.28 -1.44 20.22
N ILE A 94 5.32 -2.10 19.06
CA ILE A 94 6.51 -2.15 18.20
C ILE A 94 6.41 -0.98 17.21
N ASP A 95 7.33 -0.03 17.31
CA ASP A 95 7.42 1.12 16.41
C ASP A 95 8.17 0.69 15.14
N VAL A 96 7.40 0.38 14.08
CA VAL A 96 7.92 -0.10 12.80
C VAL A 96 7.65 0.94 11.72
N ALA A 97 8.64 1.22 10.88
CA ALA A 97 8.45 2.06 9.70
C ALA A 97 7.40 1.44 8.75
N CYS A 98 6.53 2.25 8.12
CA CYS A 98 5.55 1.76 7.13
C CYS A 98 6.21 1.16 5.89
N GLY A 99 7.41 1.63 5.51
CA GLY A 99 8.03 1.30 4.22
C GLY A 99 7.30 1.88 3.00
N CYS A 100 6.23 2.66 3.21
CA CYS A 100 5.30 3.07 2.16
C CYS A 100 5.78 4.28 1.32
N PHE A 101 6.57 5.18 1.90
CA PHE A 101 7.11 6.37 1.20
C PHE A 101 8.60 6.61 1.46
N SER A 102 9.18 5.82 2.37
CA SER A 102 10.60 5.82 2.70
C SER A 102 10.97 4.39 3.07
N THR A 103 12.11 3.94 2.58
CA THR A 103 12.75 2.68 2.99
C THR A 103 13.74 2.88 4.14
N ASP A 104 13.88 4.12 4.63
CA ASP A 104 14.74 4.44 5.75
C ASP A 104 14.03 4.11 7.08
N GLY A 105 14.45 2.98 7.68
CA GLY A 105 13.92 2.49 8.95
C GLY A 105 14.29 3.34 10.17
N SER A 106 15.11 4.38 10.03
CA SER A 106 15.47 5.30 11.12
C SER A 106 14.42 6.38 11.37
N PHE A 107 13.53 6.64 10.40
CA PHE A 107 12.43 7.57 10.58
C PHE A 107 11.26 6.89 11.30
N LYS A 108 11.04 7.30 12.56
CA LYS A 108 9.79 7.03 13.27
C LYS A 108 8.65 7.74 12.55
N SER A 109 8.00 7.07 11.61
CA SER A 109 6.74 7.54 11.06
C SER A 109 5.68 7.42 12.15
N ASP A 110 4.96 8.49 12.44
CA ASP A 110 3.82 8.43 13.35
C ASP A 110 2.83 7.37 12.83
N MET A 111 2.79 6.23 13.51
CA MET A 111 2.05 5.05 13.07
C MET A 111 0.55 5.36 13.00
N VAL A 112 0.07 6.27 13.84
CA VAL A 112 -1.31 6.77 13.83
C VAL A 112 -1.59 7.53 12.54
N MET A 113 -0.70 8.45 12.14
CA MET A 113 -0.85 9.20 10.87
C MET A 113 -0.80 8.28 9.65
N THR A 114 -0.01 7.22 9.72
CA THR A 114 0.07 6.20 8.68
C THR A 114 -1.26 5.44 8.53
N ILE A 115 -1.83 4.98 9.65
CA ILE A 115 -3.13 4.30 9.66
C ILE A 115 -4.23 5.25 9.15
N VAL A 116 -4.24 6.51 9.60
CA VAL A 116 -5.21 7.52 9.14
C VAL A 116 -5.12 7.71 7.62
N ARG A 117 -3.91 7.81 7.07
CA ARG A 117 -3.70 7.92 5.62
C ARG A 117 -4.25 6.70 4.89
N ASP A 118 -3.97 5.49 5.38
CA ASP A 118 -4.43 4.26 4.73
C ASP A 118 -5.96 4.13 4.79
N VAL A 119 -6.59 4.56 5.89
CA VAL A 119 -8.06 4.66 6.01
C VAL A 119 -8.63 5.69 5.01
N VAL A 120 -7.98 6.83 4.83
CA VAL A 120 -8.38 7.83 3.82
C VAL A 120 -8.29 7.23 2.42
N LEU A 121 -7.20 6.51 2.10
CA LEU A 121 -7.05 5.82 0.81
C LEU A 121 -8.09 4.73 0.61
N LEU A 122 -8.50 4.04 1.68
CA LEU A 122 -9.58 3.05 1.66
C LEU A 122 -10.92 3.71 1.29
N VAL A 123 -11.20 4.91 1.82
CA VAL A 123 -12.38 5.70 1.45
C VAL A 123 -12.33 6.10 -0.02
N PHE A 124 -11.16 6.53 -0.54
CA PHE A 124 -11.00 6.81 -1.97
C PHE A 124 -11.22 5.58 -2.85
N ALA A 125 -10.75 4.41 -2.42
CA ALA A 125 -11.02 3.14 -3.11
C ALA A 125 -12.52 2.82 -3.12
N PHE A 126 -13.22 2.98 -2.00
CA PHE A 126 -14.67 2.79 -1.91
C PHE A 126 -15.44 3.78 -2.81
N LEU A 127 -15.06 5.05 -2.80
CA LEU A 127 -15.65 6.07 -3.68
C LEU A 127 -15.43 5.73 -5.15
N SER A 128 -14.26 5.20 -5.52
CA SER A 128 -13.99 4.77 -6.90
C SER A 128 -14.92 3.63 -7.36
N PHE A 129 -15.29 2.71 -6.45
CA PHE A 129 -16.32 1.70 -6.71
C PHE A 129 -17.72 2.33 -6.83
N ARG A 130 -18.06 3.27 -5.95
CA ARG A 130 -19.40 3.88 -5.90
C ARG A 130 -19.70 4.76 -7.12
N PHE A 131 -18.73 5.56 -7.57
CA PHE A 131 -18.89 6.48 -8.71
C PHE A 131 -18.85 5.79 -10.07
N ARG A 132 -18.47 4.51 -10.16
CA ARG A 132 -18.57 3.72 -11.39
C ARG A 132 -19.97 3.15 -11.62
N LYS A 133 -20.79 3.00 -10.57
CA LYS A 133 -22.12 2.39 -10.65
C LYS A 133 -23.22 3.36 -11.14
N ASP A 134 -22.89 4.63 -11.37
CA ASP A 134 -23.77 5.68 -11.90
C ASP A 134 -23.32 6.15 -13.29
#